data_AF-A0A957TFX2-F1
#
_entry.id   AF-A0A957TFX2-F1
#
_cell.length_a   1.000
_cell.length_b   1.000
_cell.length_c   1.000
_cell.angle_alpha   90.00
_cell.angle_beta   90.00
_cell.angle_gamma   90.00
#
_symmetry.space_group_name_H-M   'P 1'
#
loop_
_entity.id
_entity.type
_entity.pdbx_description
1 polymer ?
#
loop_
_entity_poly.entity_id
_entity_poly.type
_entity_poly.pdbx_seq_one_letter_code
_entity_poly.pdbx_strand_id
1 'polypeptide(L)' 'MSIPTLEKTMEKHQTDIASDSAEAESSARGIFTSQTGQALIALGTLFKHVPPFNESIDKNTGETLISIGKKLKGNR' A
#
# COMPACT_ATOMS: atom_id res chain seq x y z
N MET A 1 61.89 6.98 19.79
CA MET A 1 60.82 7.96 19.54
C MET A 1 60.42 7.88 18.08
N SER A 2 59.43 7.04 17.76
CA SER A 2 58.78 6.96 16.44
C SER A 2 57.36 6.44 16.66
N ILE A 3 56.37 7.15 16.14
CA ILE A 3 54.94 6.81 16.23
C ILE A 3 54.60 5.85 15.10
N PRO A 4 53.79 4.80 15.35
CA PRO A 4 52.92 4.22 14.33
C PRO A 4 51.44 4.42 14.73
N THR A 5 50.70 5.19 13.93
CA THR A 5 49.70 4.71 12.94
C THR A 5 48.35 4.37 13.57
N LEU A 6 47.46 5.36 13.53
CA LEU A 6 46.03 5.27 13.83
C LEU A 6 45.29 4.66 12.63
N GLU A 7 45.12 3.34 12.59
CA GLU A 7 44.09 2.69 11.76
C GLU A 7 43.65 1.35 12.38
N LYS A 8 42.69 1.39 13.32
CA LYS A 8 41.65 0.35 13.47
C LYS A 8 40.69 0.70 14.61
N THR A 9 39.54 1.27 14.27
CA THR A 9 38.35 1.11 15.10
C THR A 9 37.20 0.75 14.17
N MET A 10 37.10 -0.54 13.85
CA MET A 10 35.85 -1.10 13.32
C MET A 10 34.87 -1.14 14.49
N GLU A 11 33.91 -0.22 14.41
CA GLU A 11 32.72 -0.10 15.22
C GLU A 11 31.97 -1.44 15.26
N LYS A 12 32.02 -2.11 16.41
CA LYS A 12 31.09 -3.18 16.76
C LYS A 12 29.77 -2.52 17.14
N HIS A 13 28.91 -2.22 16.17
CA HIS A 13 27.50 -1.98 16.42
C HIS A 13 26.71 -3.22 16.03
N GLN A 14 26.39 -3.98 17.08
CA GLN A 14 25.49 -5.12 17.06
C GLN A 14 24.07 -4.59 16.81
N THR A 15 23.63 -4.66 15.56
CA THR A 15 22.28 -4.29 15.13
C THR A 15 21.30 -5.42 15.47
N ASP A 16 20.90 -5.48 16.73
CA ASP A 16 19.65 -6.14 17.14
C ASP A 16 18.45 -5.28 16.69
N ILE A 17 18.16 -5.22 15.40
CA ILE A 17 16.88 -4.71 14.86
C ILE A 17 16.49 -5.55 13.64
N ALA A 18 16.02 -6.76 13.88
CA ALA A 18 15.40 -7.58 12.83
C ALA A 18 14.29 -8.44 13.44
N SER A 19 13.27 -7.80 14.03
CA SER A 19 12.02 -8.51 14.39
C SER A 19 10.75 -7.65 14.41
N ASP A 20 10.81 -6.32 14.27
CA ASP A 20 9.61 -5.46 14.34
C ASP A 20 9.07 -5.00 12.95
N SER A 21 9.76 -5.33 11.86
CA SER A 21 9.37 -4.85 10.52
C SER A 21 8.18 -5.61 9.91
N ALA A 22 7.90 -6.85 10.37
CA ALA A 22 6.87 -7.69 9.75
C ALA A 22 5.43 -7.28 10.15
N GLU A 23 5.24 -6.74 11.35
CA GLU A 23 3.92 -6.43 11.89
C GLU A 23 3.40 -5.07 11.38
N ALA A 24 4.29 -4.09 11.24
CA ALA A 24 3.98 -2.79 10.62
C ALA A 24 3.64 -2.91 9.11
N GLU A 25 4.31 -3.81 8.38
CA GLU A 25 4.03 -4.06 6.96
C GLU A 25 2.62 -4.61 6.71
N SER A 26 2.13 -5.50 7.58
CA SER A 26 0.79 -6.07 7.47
C SER A 26 -0.30 -5.01 7.70
N SER A 27 -0.08 -4.14 8.70
CA SER A 27 -1.01 -3.06 9.04
C SER A 27 -1.10 -1.99 7.94
N ALA A 28 0.03 -1.53 7.42
CA ALA A 28 0.06 -0.56 6.33
C ALA A 28 -0.55 -1.13 5.03
N ARG A 29 -0.26 -2.40 4.70
CA ARG A 29 -0.86 -3.09 3.55
C ARG A 29 -2.37 -3.24 3.71
N GLY A 30 -2.87 -3.59 4.89
CA GLY A 30 -4.31 -3.69 5.16
C GLY A 30 -5.04 -2.36 5.01
N ILE A 31 -4.47 -1.28 5.55
CA ILE A 31 -5.02 0.09 5.43
C ILE A 31 -5.02 0.54 3.97
N PHE A 32 -3.89 0.38 3.28
CA PHE A 32 -3.77 0.71 1.86
C PHE A 32 -4.78 -0.06 1.01
N THR A 33 -4.87 -1.38 1.21
CA THR A 33 -5.80 -2.23 0.47
C THR A 33 -7.26 -1.81 0.69
N SER A 34 -7.63 -1.43 1.92
CA SER A 34 -8.98 -0.94 2.21
C SER A 34 -9.28 0.42 1.57
N GLN A 35 -8.32 1.34 1.60
CA GLN A 35 -8.43 2.66 0.95
C GLN A 35 -8.50 2.54 -0.57
N THR A 36 -7.64 1.71 -1.18
CA THR A 36 -7.71 1.36 -2.60
C THR A 36 -9.08 0.75 -2.93
N GLY A 37 -9.60 -0.13 -2.08
CA GLY A 37 -10.93 -0.70 -2.24
C GLY A 37 -12.04 0.36 -2.28
N GLN A 38 -11.99 1.35 -1.38
CA GLN A 38 -12.93 2.47 -1.36
C GLN A 38 -12.81 3.36 -2.61
N ALA A 39 -11.58 3.65 -3.05
CA ALA A 39 -11.34 4.44 -4.25
C ALA A 39 -11.93 3.77 -5.49
N LEU A 40 -11.76 2.45 -5.63
CA LEU A 40 -12.33 1.67 -6.73
C LEU A 40 -13.86 1.64 -6.71
N ILE A 41 -14.48 1.56 -5.52
CA ILE A 41 -15.94 1.66 -5.38
C ILE A 41 -16.41 3.04 -5.83
N ALA A 42 -15.73 4.11 -5.43
CA ALA A 42 -16.07 5.48 -5.81
C ALA A 42 -15.97 5.69 -7.32
N LEU A 43 -14.85 5.28 -7.93
CA LEU A 43 -14.64 5.36 -9.38
C LEU A 43 -15.66 4.53 -10.15
N GLY A 44 -15.91 3.29 -9.72
CA GLY A 44 -16.92 2.45 -10.37
C GLY A 44 -18.34 3.00 -10.24
N THR A 45 -18.66 3.68 -9.13
CA THR A 45 -19.95 4.36 -8.95
C THR A 45 -20.06 5.57 -9.88
N LEU A 46 -18.98 6.36 -10.02
CA LEU A 46 -18.89 7.46 -10.96
C LEU A 46 -19.14 6.98 -12.39
N PHE A 47 -18.43 5.94 -12.82
CA PHE A 47 -18.56 5.38 -14.18
C PHE A 47 -19.93 4.75 -14.43
N LYS A 48 -20.61 4.27 -13.38
CA LYS A 48 -21.92 3.65 -13.54
C LYS A 48 -23.08 4.66 -13.57
N HIS A 49 -22.98 5.78 -12.89
CA HIS A 49 -24.14 6.64 -12.62
C HIS A 49 -23.97 8.12 -12.97
N VAL A 50 -22.75 8.60 -13.22
CA VAL A 50 -22.50 10.04 -13.39
C VAL A 50 -22.18 10.34 -14.86
N PRO A 51 -23.04 11.09 -15.57
CA PRO A 51 -22.70 11.64 -16.87
C PRO A 51 -21.53 12.63 -16.79
N PRO A 52 -20.69 12.74 -17.84
CA PRO A 52 -20.71 11.97 -19.09
C PRO A 52 -20.02 10.60 -18.97
N PHE A 53 -19.51 10.24 -17.79
CA PHE A 53 -18.69 9.04 -17.61
C PHE A 53 -19.47 7.76 -17.91
N ASN A 54 -20.73 7.67 -17.52
CA ASN A 54 -21.58 6.51 -17.82
C ASN A 54 -22.03 6.39 -19.29
N GLU A 55 -21.84 7.45 -20.09
CA GLU A 55 -22.08 7.43 -21.54
C GLU A 55 -20.81 7.03 -22.30
N SER A 56 -19.65 7.43 -21.80
CA SER A 56 -18.35 7.21 -22.44
C SER A 56 -17.66 5.93 -22.00
N ILE A 57 -17.99 5.42 -20.82
CA ILE A 57 -17.38 4.23 -20.20
C ILE A 57 -18.46 3.16 -20.08
N ASP A 58 -18.13 1.94 -20.52
CA ASP A 58 -19.05 0.81 -20.44
C ASP A 58 -19.48 0.53 -18.99
N LYS A 59 -20.78 0.33 -18.80
CA LYS A 59 -21.39 0.10 -17.49
C LYS A 59 -20.78 -1.08 -16.74
N ASN A 60 -20.36 -2.14 -17.44
CA ASN A 60 -19.69 -3.30 -16.86
C ASN A 60 -18.32 -2.93 -16.27
N THR A 61 -17.64 -1.91 -16.81
CA THR A 61 -16.39 -1.38 -16.23
C THR A 61 -16.66 -0.80 -14.84
N GLY A 62 -17.72 -0.01 -14.69
CA GLY A 62 -18.13 0.54 -13.40
C GLY A 62 -18.49 -0.56 -12.39
N GLU A 63 -19.24 -1.57 -12.82
CA GLU A 63 -19.59 -2.72 -11.97
C GLU A 63 -18.38 -3.56 -11.57
N THR A 64 -17.42 -3.73 -12.49
CA THR A 64 -16.17 -4.44 -12.24
C THR A 64 -15.33 -3.73 -11.19
N LEU A 65 -15.15 -2.40 -11.29
CA LEU A 65 -14.42 -1.61 -10.29
C LEU A 65 -15.08 -1.68 -8.92
N ILE A 66 -16.41 -1.60 -8.85
CA ILE A 66 -17.16 -1.77 -7.60
C ILE A 66 -16.90 -3.17 -7.01
N SER A 67 -16.92 -4.21 -7.84
CA SER A 67 -16.69 -5.60 -7.41
C SER A 67 -15.28 -5.81 -6.86
N ILE A 68 -14.25 -5.34 -7.57
CA ILE A 68 -12.85 -5.40 -7.11
C ILE A 68 -12.70 -4.59 -5.82
N GLY A 69 -13.25 -3.37 -5.79
CA GLY A 69 -13.16 -2.50 -4.63
C GLY A 69 -13.78 -3.10 -3.37
N LYS A 70 -14.94 -3.79 -3.50
CA LYS A 70 -15.56 -4.53 -2.40
C LYS A 70 -14.68 -5.69 -1.90
N LYS A 71 -14.08 -6.45 -2.81
CA LYS A 71 -13.14 -7.54 -2.45
C LYS A 71 -11.91 -7.02 -1.70
N LEU A 72 -11.36 -5.88 -2.13
CA LEU A 72 -10.18 -5.27 -1.51
C LEU A 72 -10.50 -4.56 -0.18
N LYS A 73 -11.69 -3.96 -0.04
CA LYS A 73 -12.10 -3.33 1.22
C LYS A 73 -12.15 -4.32 2.40
N GLY A 74 -12.33 -5.61 2.09
CA GLY A 74 -12.58 -6.69 3.04
C GLY A 74 -14.04 -6.70 3.46
N ASN A 75 -14.69 -7.86 3.37
CA ASN A 75 -15.96 -8.07 4.07
C ASN A 75 -15.63 -8.06 5.56
N ARG A 76 -15.96 -6.96 6.26
CA ARG A 76 -16.13 -7.01 7.70
C ARG A 76 -17.37 -7.84 8.03
#